data_AF-A0A6B2T5Y5-F1
#
_entry.id   AF-A0A6B2T5Y5-F1
#
_cell.length_a   1.000
_cell.length_b   1.000
_cell.length_c   1.000
_cell.angle_alpha   90.00
_cell.angle_beta   90.00
_cell.angle_gamma   90.00
#
_symmetry.space_group_name_H-M   'P 1'
#
loop_
_entity.id
_entity.type
_entity.pdbx_description
1 polymer ?
#
loop_
_entity_poly.entity_id
_entity_poly.type
_entity_poly.pdbx_seq_one_letter_code
_entity_poly.pdbx_strand_id
1 'polypeptide(L)'
;MKSETSNGCPLHGAGVDARSLVGRRLTGVVGSWHVYGDDDPEGPLDVWLIDDQKTSVHITTGSDWCLVVEVSEPHAGYDMGDRGRITVGAAGGEVPFADHIGESVLAVREEHEPDSGRISLELTFPTGGVLCAGWAGDLRVTAV
;
A
#
# COMPACT_ATOMS: atom_id res chain seq x y z
N MET A 1 2.89 -19.75 -30.40
CA MET A 1 3.16 -19.45 -28.98
C MET A 1 2.31 -18.26 -28.60
N LYS A 2 1.31 -18.45 -27.73
CA LYS A 2 0.62 -17.32 -27.10
C LYS A 2 1.52 -16.88 -25.96
N SER A 3 2.07 -15.67 -26.03
CA SER A 3 2.74 -15.04 -24.91
C SER A 3 1.75 -15.01 -23.75
N GLU A 4 2.09 -15.60 -22.61
CA GLU A 4 1.34 -15.36 -21.38
C GLU A 4 1.41 -13.85 -21.16
N THR A 5 0.26 -13.18 -21.22
CA THR A 5 0.18 -11.78 -20.87
C THR A 5 0.56 -11.70 -19.40
N SER A 6 1.78 -11.23 -19.12
CA SER A 6 2.20 -10.97 -17.74
C SER A 6 1.27 -9.89 -17.20
N ASN A 7 0.47 -10.23 -16.17
CA ASN A 7 -0.30 -9.23 -15.43
C ASN A 7 0.60 -8.27 -14.63
N GLY A 8 1.92 -8.49 -14.61
CA GLY A 8 2.87 -7.60 -13.97
C GLY A 8 3.17 -6.36 -14.80
N CYS A 9 3.34 -5.24 -14.10
CA CYS A 9 3.85 -4.01 -14.65
C CYS A 9 5.23 -4.26 -15.32
N PRO A 10 5.52 -3.71 -16.52
CA PRO A 10 6.83 -3.87 -17.16
C PRO A 10 8.02 -3.30 -16.37
N LEU A 11 7.79 -2.27 -15.54
CA LEU A 11 8.83 -1.58 -14.76
C LEU A 11 9.01 -2.16 -13.36
N HIS A 12 7.91 -2.58 -12.72
CA HIS A 12 7.87 -2.99 -11.31
C HIS A 12 7.57 -4.49 -11.13
N GLY A 13 7.28 -5.21 -12.21
CA GLY A 13 6.92 -6.61 -12.19
C GLY A 13 5.53 -6.87 -11.61
N ALA A 14 5.28 -8.11 -11.20
CA ALA A 14 4.00 -8.52 -10.62
C ALA A 14 3.89 -8.20 -9.11
N GLY A 15 4.99 -7.86 -8.46
CA GLY A 15 5.06 -7.71 -7.01
C GLY A 15 4.81 -9.02 -6.26
N VAL A 16 4.41 -8.91 -5.00
CA VAL A 16 3.92 -10.02 -4.17
C VAL A 16 2.55 -10.48 -4.66
N ASP A 17 2.34 -11.80 -4.68
CA ASP A 17 0.99 -12.37 -4.83
C ASP A 17 0.14 -11.93 -3.63
N ALA A 18 -0.77 -10.99 -3.84
CA ALA A 18 -1.57 -10.42 -2.77
C ALA A 18 -2.49 -11.46 -2.11
N ARG A 19 -2.77 -12.60 -2.77
CA ARG A 19 -3.52 -13.70 -2.15
C ARG A 19 -2.78 -14.33 -0.97
N SER A 20 -1.45 -14.18 -0.91
CA SER A 20 -0.66 -14.62 0.24
C SER A 20 -0.97 -13.87 1.56
N LEU A 21 -1.68 -12.74 1.46
CA LEU A 21 -2.18 -11.96 2.60
C LEU A 21 -3.42 -12.60 3.24
N VAL A 22 -4.18 -13.43 2.51
CA VAL A 22 -5.38 -14.06 3.05
C VAL A 22 -5.03 -14.96 4.23
N GLY A 23 -5.75 -14.79 5.33
CA GLY A 23 -5.52 -15.48 6.61
C GLY A 23 -4.46 -14.84 7.50
N ARG A 24 -3.66 -13.88 7.00
CA ARG A 24 -2.70 -13.12 7.81
C ARG A 24 -3.44 -12.19 8.75
N ARG A 25 -3.02 -12.14 10.02
CA ARG A 25 -3.55 -11.17 10.99
C ARG A 25 -2.72 -9.90 10.95
N LEU A 26 -3.36 -8.76 10.71
CA LEU A 26 -2.70 -7.46 10.76
C LEU A 26 -2.35 -7.14 12.22
N THR A 27 -1.10 -6.80 12.49
CA THR A 27 -0.62 -6.47 13.85
C THR A 27 -0.04 -5.07 13.98
N GLY A 28 0.19 -4.40 12.86
CA GLY A 28 0.60 -3.01 12.83
C GLY A 28 0.50 -2.43 11.43
N VAL A 29 0.43 -1.11 11.37
CA VAL A 29 0.46 -0.34 10.13
C VAL A 29 1.50 0.76 10.31
N VAL A 30 2.36 0.93 9.32
CA VAL A 30 3.29 2.05 9.23
C VAL A 30 2.95 2.82 7.98
N GLY A 31 2.95 4.15 8.05
CA GLY A 31 2.78 5.01 6.90
C GLY A 31 3.98 5.94 6.71
N SER A 32 4.13 6.46 5.50
CA SER A 32 5.00 7.61 5.21
C SER A 32 4.15 8.78 4.73
N TRP A 33 4.56 10.01 5.09
CA TRP A 33 3.89 11.23 4.66
C TRP A 33 4.92 12.28 4.28
N HIS A 34 4.60 13.07 3.25
CA HIS A 34 5.28 14.32 2.99
C HIS A 34 4.69 15.41 3.87
N VAL A 35 5.53 16.01 4.70
CA VAL A 35 5.16 17.15 5.55
C VAL A 35 5.85 18.39 5.00
N TYR A 36 5.05 19.37 4.61
CA TYR A 36 5.50 20.65 4.08
C TYR A 36 4.67 21.80 4.66
N GLY A 37 5.34 22.75 5.32
CA GLY A 37 4.65 23.85 5.99
C GLY A 37 3.77 23.37 7.15
N ASP A 38 2.63 24.03 7.32
CA ASP A 38 1.60 23.70 8.33
C ASP A 38 0.40 22.95 7.72
N ASP A 39 0.51 22.50 6.47
CA ASP A 39 -0.56 21.79 5.78
C ASP A 39 -0.66 20.34 6.28
N ASP A 40 -1.88 19.88 6.50
CA ASP A 40 -2.14 18.46 6.79
C ASP A 40 -1.81 17.62 5.54
N PRO A 41 -1.12 16.49 5.68
CA PRO A 41 -0.82 15.62 4.54
C PRO A 41 -2.11 15.13 3.86
N GLU A 42 -2.16 15.14 2.53
CA GLU A 42 -3.32 14.67 1.75
C GLU A 42 -3.56 13.15 1.88
N GLY A 43 -2.55 12.40 2.33
CA GLY A 43 -2.61 10.96 2.56
C GLY A 43 -1.22 10.35 2.68
N PRO A 44 -1.11 9.04 2.98
CA PRO A 44 0.19 8.37 3.01
C PRO A 44 0.76 8.21 1.59
N LEU A 45 2.07 8.42 1.43
CA LEU A 45 2.79 8.08 0.19
C LEU A 45 3.01 6.56 0.10
N ASP A 46 3.37 5.96 1.23
CA ASP A 46 3.60 4.53 1.39
C ASP A 46 2.82 4.00 2.59
N VAL A 47 2.37 2.75 2.50
CA VAL A 47 1.82 2.00 3.63
C VAL A 47 2.53 0.66 3.74
N TRP A 48 2.93 0.30 4.97
CA TRP A 48 3.41 -1.04 5.30
C TRP A 48 2.42 -1.73 6.24
N LEU A 49 1.93 -2.89 5.81
CA LEU A 49 1.09 -3.77 6.61
C LEU A 49 1.97 -4.81 7.30
N ILE A 50 1.98 -4.82 8.64
CA ILE A 50 2.80 -5.74 9.43
C ILE A 50 1.92 -6.88 9.93
N ASP A 51 2.19 -8.10 9.47
CA ASP A 51 1.42 -9.28 9.88
C ASP A 51 1.90 -9.92 11.19
N ASP A 52 1.18 -10.94 11.65
CA ASP A 52 1.50 -11.69 12.85
C ASP A 52 2.75 -12.58 12.75
N GLN A 53 3.31 -12.70 11.54
CA GLN A 53 4.62 -13.31 11.28
C GLN A 53 5.74 -12.28 11.17
N LYS A 54 5.45 -11.00 11.41
CA LYS A 54 6.38 -9.87 11.28
C LYS A 54 6.83 -9.62 9.83
N THR A 55 6.09 -10.12 8.86
CA THR A 55 6.25 -9.74 7.46
C THR A 55 5.68 -8.34 7.28
N SER A 56 6.46 -7.48 6.63
CA SER A 56 6.05 -6.13 6.25
C SER A 56 5.74 -6.11 4.76
N VAL A 57 4.48 -5.85 4.41
CA VAL A 57 4.02 -5.73 3.02
C VAL A 57 3.85 -4.26 2.72
N HIS A 58 4.72 -3.74 1.86
CA HIS A 58 4.75 -2.37 1.39
C HIS A 58 3.80 -2.20 0.22
N ILE A 59 3.00 -1.15 0.27
CA ILE A 59 2.08 -0.72 -0.77
C ILE A 59 2.43 0.73 -1.08
N THR A 60 2.68 1.02 -2.35
CA THR A 60 3.00 2.36 -2.86
C THR A 60 2.58 2.49 -4.32
N THR A 61 2.82 3.63 -4.92
CA THR A 61 2.58 3.88 -6.35
C THR A 61 3.88 4.04 -7.10
N GLY A 62 3.96 3.36 -8.25
CA GLY A 62 5.02 3.57 -9.23
C GLY A 62 4.80 4.86 -10.02
N SER A 63 5.87 5.37 -10.64
CA SER A 63 5.80 6.56 -11.51
C SER A 63 4.95 6.35 -12.78
N ASP A 64 4.63 5.11 -13.11
CA ASP A 64 3.75 4.66 -14.19
C ASP A 64 2.30 4.40 -13.71
N TRP A 65 1.96 4.89 -12.51
CA TRP A 65 0.66 4.79 -11.87
C TRP A 65 0.27 3.37 -11.45
N CYS A 66 1.18 2.41 -11.55
CA CYS A 66 0.94 1.08 -11.02
C CYS A 66 0.94 1.12 -9.49
N LEU A 67 0.11 0.26 -8.89
CA LEU A 67 0.16 -0.03 -7.48
C LEU A 67 1.25 -1.09 -7.24
N VAL A 68 2.34 -0.68 -6.62
CA VAL A 68 3.45 -1.56 -6.24
C VAL A 68 3.11 -2.20 -4.90
N VAL A 69 3.25 -3.52 -4.83
CA VAL A 69 3.03 -4.29 -3.60
C VAL A 69 4.17 -5.28 -3.44
N GLU A 70 4.96 -5.14 -2.39
CA GLU A 70 6.16 -5.94 -2.19
C GLU A 70 6.43 -6.23 -0.71
N VAL A 71 7.35 -7.17 -0.43
CA VAL A 71 7.87 -7.35 0.93
C VAL A 71 9.08 -6.44 1.10
N SER A 72 8.95 -5.41 1.92
CA SER A 72 10.05 -4.53 2.29
C SER A 72 9.82 -3.96 3.70
N GLU A 73 10.91 -3.63 4.39
CA GLU A 73 10.84 -2.97 5.69
C GLU A 73 10.55 -1.47 5.52
N PRO A 74 9.84 -0.83 6.48
CA PRO A 74 9.69 0.61 6.47
C PRO A 74 11.04 1.30 6.51
N HIS A 75 11.24 2.27 5.61
CA HIS A 75 12.46 3.07 5.61
C HIS A 75 12.44 4.15 6.69
N ALA A 76 13.60 4.73 6.98
CA ALA A 76 13.67 5.91 7.85
C ALA A 76 13.07 7.14 7.14
N GLY A 77 12.45 8.04 7.91
CA GLY A 77 12.12 9.38 7.42
C GLY A 77 13.37 10.19 7.09
N TYR A 78 13.24 11.16 6.19
CA TYR A 78 14.37 11.96 5.71
C TYR A 78 13.97 13.40 5.42
N ASP A 79 14.95 14.29 5.49
CA ASP A 79 14.79 15.72 5.24
C ASP A 79 15.00 16.01 3.74
N MET A 80 14.13 16.84 3.14
CA MET A 80 14.18 17.23 1.73
C MET A 80 14.61 18.69 1.54
N GLY A 81 15.19 19.30 2.58
CA GLY A 81 15.59 20.70 2.64
C GLY A 81 14.40 21.64 2.57
N ASP A 82 14.49 22.63 1.69
CA ASP A 82 13.43 23.63 1.48
C ASP A 82 12.13 23.04 0.91
N ARG A 83 12.11 21.73 0.60
CA ARG A 83 10.92 21.01 0.13
C ARG A 83 10.22 20.22 1.25
N GLY A 84 10.56 20.44 2.52
CA GLY A 84 9.93 19.77 3.65
C GLY A 84 10.62 18.45 3.99
N ARG A 85 9.87 17.47 4.49
CA ARG A 85 10.43 16.19 4.94
C ARG A 85 9.48 15.03 4.73
N ILE A 86 10.04 13.83 4.63
CA ILE A 86 9.29 12.58 4.75
C ILE A 86 9.32 12.12 6.21
N THR A 87 8.14 11.97 6.80
CA THR A 87 7.97 11.33 8.10
C THR A 87 7.50 9.90 7.91
N VAL A 88 8.05 8.96 8.67
CA VAL A 88 7.62 7.55 8.67
C VAL A 88 7.32 7.14 10.10
N GLY A 89 6.19 6.50 10.34
CA GLY A 89 5.76 6.14 11.67
C GLY A 89 4.53 5.25 11.69
N ALA A 90 4.18 4.74 12.88
CA ALA A 90 2.96 3.98 13.07
C ALA A 90 1.76 4.81 12.60
N ALA A 91 0.92 4.23 11.75
CA ALA A 91 -0.31 4.86 11.29
C ALA A 91 -1.42 4.58 12.30
N GLY A 92 -2.09 5.65 12.75
CA GLY A 92 -3.32 5.58 13.54
C GLY A 92 -4.55 5.76 12.63
N GLY A 93 -5.58 6.39 13.16
CA GLY A 93 -6.85 6.63 12.44
C GLY A 93 -6.74 7.50 11.18
N GLU A 94 -5.55 7.98 10.84
CA GLU A 94 -5.25 8.64 9.57
C GLU A 94 -5.23 7.68 8.37
N VAL A 95 -5.06 6.38 8.62
CA VAL A 95 -5.05 5.34 7.57
C VAL A 95 -6.11 4.28 7.87
N PRO A 96 -7.06 4.00 6.96
CA PRO A 96 -8.15 3.05 7.19
C PRO A 96 -7.73 1.66 7.70
N PHE A 97 -6.52 1.20 7.36
CA PHE A 97 -5.99 -0.07 7.87
C PHE A 97 -5.83 -0.12 9.39
N ALA A 98 -5.64 1.02 10.06
CA ALA A 98 -5.42 1.05 11.51
C ALA A 98 -6.64 0.54 12.29
N ASP A 99 -7.84 0.71 11.75
CA ASP A 99 -9.10 0.22 12.35
C ASP A 99 -9.20 -1.31 12.33
N HIS A 100 -8.39 -1.98 11.50
CA HIS A 100 -8.38 -3.43 11.33
C HIS A 100 -7.17 -4.11 11.99
N ILE A 101 -6.40 -3.40 12.83
CA ILE A 101 -5.31 -4.01 13.60
C ILE A 101 -5.90 -5.06 14.56
N GLY A 102 -5.37 -6.27 14.50
CA GLY A 102 -5.85 -7.44 15.23
C GLY A 102 -6.78 -8.33 14.42
N GLU A 103 -7.20 -7.89 13.24
CA GLU A 103 -8.08 -8.66 12.35
C GLU A 103 -7.30 -9.45 11.29
N SER A 104 -7.88 -10.56 10.83
CA SER A 104 -7.34 -11.35 9.72
C SER A 104 -7.90 -10.88 8.38
N VAL A 105 -7.06 -10.84 7.35
CA VAL A 105 -7.51 -10.61 5.98
C VAL A 105 -8.33 -11.82 5.53
N LEU A 106 -9.58 -11.60 5.13
CA LEU A 106 -10.53 -12.63 4.70
C LEU A 106 -10.49 -12.86 3.19
N ALA A 107 -10.31 -11.78 2.44
CA ALA A 107 -10.28 -11.82 0.98
C ALA A 107 -9.38 -10.71 0.44
N VAL A 108 -8.92 -10.92 -0.78
CA VAL A 108 -8.14 -9.96 -1.55
C VAL A 108 -8.67 -9.92 -2.96
N ARG A 109 -8.87 -8.70 -3.48
CA ARG A 109 -9.24 -8.45 -4.87
C ARG A 109 -8.26 -7.47 -5.49
N GLU A 110 -7.80 -7.80 -6.69
CA GLU A 110 -6.87 -6.94 -7.45
C GLU A 110 -7.51 -6.57 -8.77
N GLU A 111 -7.34 -5.33 -9.19
CA GLU A 111 -7.63 -4.91 -10.55
C GLU A 111 -6.32 -4.60 -11.28
N HIS A 112 -6.28 -4.99 -12.54
CA HIS A 112 -5.12 -4.83 -13.40
C HIS A 112 -5.53 -4.17 -14.71
N GLU A 113 -4.65 -3.31 -15.20
CA GLU A 113 -4.71 -2.74 -16.54
C GLU A 113 -3.60 -3.32 -17.42
N PRO A 114 -3.83 -3.50 -18.73
CA PRO A 114 -2.87 -4.16 -19.62
C PRO A 114 -1.49 -3.51 -19.70
N ASP A 115 -1.40 -2.19 -19.57
CA ASP A 115 -0.17 -1.43 -19.84
C ASP A 115 0.52 -0.92 -18.57
N SER A 116 -0.22 -0.80 -17.46
CA SER A 116 0.25 -0.29 -16.16
C SER A 116 0.37 -1.41 -15.10
N GLY A 117 -0.24 -2.58 -15.30
CA GLY A 117 -0.21 -3.67 -14.31
C GLY A 117 -1.27 -3.48 -13.23
N ARG A 118 -0.97 -3.82 -11.97
CA ARG A 118 -1.92 -3.67 -10.86
C ARG A 118 -2.26 -2.19 -10.67
N ILE A 119 -3.53 -1.84 -10.59
CA ILE A 119 -4.00 -0.45 -10.38
C ILE A 119 -4.75 -0.29 -9.06
N SER A 120 -5.32 -1.38 -8.54
CA SER A 120 -5.99 -1.38 -7.25
C SER A 120 -5.82 -2.71 -6.52
N LEU A 121 -5.89 -2.64 -5.20
CA LEU A 121 -5.83 -3.76 -4.27
C LEU A 121 -6.83 -3.51 -3.15
N GLU A 122 -7.81 -4.38 -3.01
CA GLU A 122 -8.79 -4.37 -1.93
C GLU A 122 -8.53 -5.52 -0.96
N LEU A 123 -8.43 -5.20 0.33
CA LEU A 123 -8.35 -6.17 1.42
C LEU A 123 -9.67 -6.15 2.20
N THR A 124 -10.29 -7.31 2.36
CA THR A 124 -11.48 -7.47 3.20
C THR A 124 -11.09 -8.00 4.58
N PHE A 125 -11.62 -7.39 5.63
CA PHE A 125 -11.49 -7.77 7.03
C PHE A 125 -12.89 -8.11 7.62
N PRO A 126 -12.96 -8.75 8.80
CA PRO A 126 -14.21 -9.00 9.52
C PRO A 126 -15.12 -7.77 9.70
N THR A 127 -14.55 -6.58 9.93
CA THR A 127 -15.33 -5.38 10.24
C THR A 127 -15.52 -4.40 9.07
N GLY A 128 -14.88 -4.65 7.93
CA GLY A 128 -14.95 -3.77 6.75
C GLY A 128 -13.89 -4.12 5.72
N GLY A 129 -13.67 -3.27 4.73
CA GLY A 129 -12.56 -3.42 3.80
C GLY A 129 -11.75 -2.15 3.64
N VAL A 130 -10.58 -2.29 3.01
CA VAL A 130 -9.74 -1.16 2.61
C VAL A 130 -9.33 -1.34 1.16
N LEU A 131 -9.56 -0.30 0.35
CA LEU A 131 -9.12 -0.19 -1.02
C LEU A 131 -7.88 0.69 -1.10
N CYS A 132 -6.82 0.14 -1.67
CA CYS A 132 -5.65 0.86 -2.14
C CYS A 132 -5.77 1.06 -3.66
N ALA A 133 -5.58 2.28 -4.14
CA ALA A 133 -5.56 2.57 -5.56
C ALA A 133 -4.49 3.60 -5.89
N GLY A 134 -3.83 3.44 -7.03
CA GLY A 134 -3.01 4.49 -7.61
C GLY A 134 -3.90 5.51 -8.32
N TRP A 135 -3.73 6.80 -8.02
CA TRP A 135 -4.46 7.87 -8.71
C TRP A 135 -3.55 9.07 -8.95
N ALA A 136 -3.35 9.43 -10.23
CA ALA A 136 -2.48 10.54 -10.64
C ALA A 136 -1.03 10.46 -10.10
N GLY A 137 -0.56 9.25 -9.76
CA GLY A 137 0.74 9.01 -9.14
C GLY A 137 0.71 8.91 -7.61
N ASP A 138 -0.42 9.23 -6.97
CA ASP A 138 -0.57 9.17 -5.51
C ASP A 138 -1.23 7.86 -5.07
N LEU A 139 -0.79 7.35 -3.91
CA LEU A 139 -1.47 6.27 -3.22
C LEU A 139 -2.72 6.82 -2.53
N ARG A 140 -3.89 6.26 -2.89
CA ARG A 140 -5.14 6.49 -2.18
C ARG A 140 -5.55 5.27 -1.39
N VAL A 141 -5.83 5.47 -0.11
CA VAL A 141 -6.28 4.43 0.81
C VAL A 141 -7.63 4.82 1.40
N THR A 142 -8.67 4.02 1.16
CA THR A 142 -10.04 4.32 1.56
C THR A 142 -10.71 3.11 2.18
N ALA A 143 -11.51 3.32 3.23
CA ALA A 143 -12.41 2.29 3.75
C ALA A 143 -13.53 1.99 2.73
N VAL A 144 -14.00 0.74 2.69
CA VAL A 144 -15.12 0.27 1.84
C VAL A 144 -16.19 -0.48 2.61
#